data_AF-W6KPQ3-F1
#
_entry.id   AF-W6KPQ3-F1
#
_cell.length_a   1.000
_cell.length_b   1.000
_cell.length_c   1.000
_cell.angle_alpha   90.00
_cell.angle_beta   90.00
_cell.angle_gamma   90.00
#
_symmetry.space_group_name_H-M   'P 1'
#
loop_
_entity.id
_entity.type
_entity.pdbx_description
1 polymer ?
#
loop_
_entity_poly.entity_id
_entity_poly.type
_entity_poly.pdbx_seq_one_letter_code
_entity_poly.pdbx_strand_id
1 'polypeptide(L)'
;MAARYRISLFSCAAVNRESGMWYSSLTSPQRRISTGVFDHPPFSHRQQHTYNTLPLHDANRFGGRTAYFREIGPFDHKRKGRLFKRDLRTLQYNVDTWCAQSTLRKKWKGRDWEVVELPFNLAPTELQRVIPEQYTDVPQMTQPAVGDYSNIRSKVYDREELQDVLFGGKAHPYPRIVRVKDDNDKASLALNKFL
;
A
#
# COMPACT_ATOMS: atom_id res chain seq x y z
N MET A 1 -18.42 -7.66 -4.51
CA MET A 1 -16.96 -7.44 -4.36
C MET A 1 -16.27 -8.54 -5.14
N ALA A 2 -15.67 -8.22 -6.29
CA ALA A 2 -14.76 -9.14 -6.97
C ALA A 2 -13.52 -9.25 -6.10
N ALA A 3 -13.15 -10.46 -5.74
CA ALA A 3 -12.01 -10.68 -4.87
C ALA A 3 -10.80 -10.99 -5.74
N ARG A 4 -9.63 -10.50 -5.32
CA ARG A 4 -8.42 -10.58 -6.14
C ARG A 4 -7.29 -11.25 -5.39
N TYR A 5 -6.29 -11.73 -6.12
CA TYR A 5 -5.20 -12.49 -5.55
C TYR A 5 -3.83 -12.03 -6.01
N ARG A 6 -2.86 -12.19 -5.13
CA ARG A 6 -1.45 -12.11 -5.44
C ARG A 6 -0.85 -13.48 -5.19
N ILE A 7 -0.04 -13.97 -6.11
CA ILE A 7 0.48 -15.33 -6.03
C ILE A 7 1.88 -15.28 -5.42
N SER A 8 2.14 -16.16 -4.45
CA SER A 8 3.49 -16.51 -4.00
C SER A 8 3.85 -17.92 -4.46
N LEU A 9 5.10 -18.12 -4.85
CA LEU A 9 5.60 -19.39 -5.38
C LEU A 9 6.57 -20.03 -4.39
N PHE A 10 6.49 -21.36 -4.26
CA PHE A 10 7.47 -22.18 -3.56
C PHE A 10 8.57 -22.59 -4.55
N SER A 11 9.85 -22.39 -4.21
CA SER A 11 10.95 -22.67 -5.15
C SER A 11 11.57 -24.06 -4.95
N CYS A 12 11.79 -24.74 -6.06
CA CYS A 12 12.86 -25.73 -6.21
C CYS A 12 13.76 -25.20 -7.33
N ALA A 13 15.06 -25.08 -7.05
CA ALA A 13 15.98 -24.28 -7.84
C ALA A 13 16.38 -24.96 -9.17
N ALA A 14 16.48 -24.16 -10.24
CA ALA A 14 17.32 -24.46 -11.40
C ALA A 14 17.83 -23.16 -12.05
N VAL A 15 19.04 -23.24 -12.58
CA VAL A 15 19.99 -22.16 -12.89
C VAL A 15 20.10 -21.96 -14.42
N ASN A 16 20.09 -20.71 -14.91
CA ASN A 16 21.13 -20.10 -15.79
C ASN A 16 20.69 -18.91 -16.68
N ARG A 17 21.65 -17.96 -16.77
CA ARG A 17 22.13 -17.11 -17.90
C ARG A 17 21.35 -15.91 -18.47
N GLU A 18 21.98 -14.74 -18.21
CA GLU A 18 22.41 -13.62 -19.08
C GLU A 18 21.55 -13.18 -20.28
N SER A 19 21.14 -11.90 -20.29
CA SER A 19 21.68 -10.84 -21.19
C SER A 19 20.76 -9.60 -21.32
N GLY A 20 21.38 -8.42 -21.50
CA GLY A 20 20.82 -7.33 -22.31
C GLY A 20 20.16 -6.15 -21.59
N MET A 21 20.94 -5.15 -21.20
CA MET A 21 20.46 -3.81 -20.80
C MET A 21 19.85 -3.05 -21.97
N TRP A 22 18.58 -2.68 -21.86
CA TRP A 22 17.96 -1.59 -22.62
C TRP A 22 17.23 -0.67 -21.64
N TYR A 23 17.66 0.59 -21.57
CA TYR A 23 17.05 1.61 -20.74
C TYR A 23 15.69 2.02 -21.34
N SER A 24 14.61 1.89 -20.59
CA SER A 24 13.30 2.41 -21.00
C SER A 24 12.47 2.87 -19.80
N SER A 25 11.97 4.09 -19.97
CA SER A 25 11.21 4.95 -19.05
C SER A 25 10.32 4.22 -18.04
N LEU A 26 10.64 4.38 -16.76
CA LEU A 26 9.81 3.96 -15.63
C LEU A 26 8.53 4.82 -15.60
N THR A 27 7.38 4.21 -15.89
CA THR A 27 6.09 4.80 -15.56
C THR A 27 5.97 4.88 -14.03
N SER A 28 6.24 6.08 -13.50
CA SER A 28 6.13 6.34 -12.06
C SER A 28 4.67 6.14 -11.64
N PRO A 29 4.36 5.29 -10.64
CA PRO A 29 3.07 5.37 -9.99
C PRO A 29 2.87 6.81 -9.50
N GLN A 30 1.67 7.36 -9.69
CA GLN A 30 1.29 8.70 -9.22
C GLN A 30 1.73 8.87 -7.76
N ARG A 31 2.74 9.71 -7.53
CA ARG A 31 3.23 10.00 -6.17
C ARG A 31 2.07 10.55 -5.36
N ARG A 32 1.58 9.78 -4.39
CA ARG A 32 0.63 10.27 -3.39
C ARG A 32 1.42 11.07 -2.36
N ILE A 33 1.47 12.39 -2.57
CA ILE A 33 2.14 13.31 -1.68
C ILE A 33 1.18 13.65 -0.53
N SER A 34 1.57 13.32 0.70
CA SER A 34 0.79 13.65 1.89
C SER A 34 1.05 15.08 2.33
N THR A 35 -0.02 15.84 2.62
CA THR A 35 0.02 17.17 3.25
C THR A 35 -0.20 17.13 4.76
N GLY A 36 -0.16 15.92 5.35
CA GLY A 36 -0.39 15.73 6.78
C GLY A 36 0.75 16.27 7.65
N VAL A 37 0.46 16.46 8.94
CA VAL A 37 1.46 16.85 9.94
C VAL A 37 2.13 15.61 10.50
N PHE A 38 3.46 15.53 10.38
CA PHE A 38 4.28 14.41 10.88
C PHE A 38 5.08 14.77 12.13
N ASP A 39 5.29 16.06 12.38
CA ASP A 39 6.15 16.53 13.46
C ASP A 39 5.35 17.05 14.66
N HIS A 40 5.82 16.75 15.85
CA HIS A 40 5.35 17.38 17.07
C HIS A 40 5.84 18.83 17.13
N PRO A 41 4.96 19.81 17.38
CA PRO A 41 5.38 21.21 17.52
C PRO A 41 6.40 21.39 18.68
N PRO A 42 7.42 22.25 18.53
CA PRO A 42 8.42 22.46 19.58
C PRO A 42 7.81 23.09 20.83
N PHE A 43 8.44 22.86 21.98
CA PHE A 43 8.06 23.55 23.21
C PHE A 43 8.48 25.02 23.19
N SER A 44 7.55 25.90 23.51
CA SER A 44 7.75 27.34 23.66
C SER A 44 7.04 27.85 24.91
N HIS A 45 6.79 29.16 24.99
CA HIS A 45 5.80 29.70 25.91
C HIS A 45 4.43 29.00 25.72
N ARG A 46 3.64 28.93 26.80
CA ARG A 46 2.33 28.26 26.80
C ARG A 46 1.42 28.90 25.75
N GLN A 47 1.17 28.17 24.68
CA GLN A 47 0.21 28.57 23.65
C GLN A 47 -1.20 28.52 24.22
N GLN A 48 -1.94 29.63 24.08
CA GLN A 48 -3.33 29.74 24.45
C GLN A 48 -4.21 29.63 23.21
N HIS A 49 -5.49 29.34 23.42
CA HIS A 49 -6.46 29.28 22.35
C HIS A 49 -6.73 30.70 21.83
N THR A 50 -6.32 30.98 20.60
CA THR A 50 -6.59 32.22 19.88
C THR A 50 -7.11 31.88 18.47
N TYR A 51 -7.42 32.90 17.66
CA TYR A 51 -7.90 32.69 16.30
C TYR A 51 -6.91 31.93 15.40
N ASN A 52 -5.60 32.07 15.64
CA ASN A 52 -4.55 31.44 14.84
C ASN A 52 -3.71 30.39 15.60
N THR A 53 -3.83 30.32 16.92
CA THR A 53 -3.01 29.42 17.75
C THR A 53 -3.88 28.50 18.59
N LEU A 54 -3.55 27.21 18.56
CA LEU A 54 -4.15 26.21 19.44
C LEU A 54 -3.12 25.76 20.48
N PRO A 55 -3.54 25.42 21.71
CA PRO A 55 -2.66 24.81 22.69
C PRO A 55 -1.91 23.60 22.13
N LEU A 56 -0.69 23.36 22.65
CA LEU A 56 0.23 22.35 22.14
C LEU A 56 -0.37 20.93 22.18
N HIS A 57 -1.04 20.59 23.28
CA HIS A 57 -1.70 19.29 23.47
C HIS A 57 -3.23 19.41 23.38
N ASP A 58 -3.71 20.26 22.47
CA ASP A 58 -5.14 20.36 22.14
C ASP A 58 -5.64 19.09 21.45
N ALA A 59 -6.94 18.80 21.60
CA ALA A 59 -7.60 17.59 21.10
C ALA A 59 -7.66 17.53 19.56
N ASN A 60 -7.59 18.67 18.87
CA ASN A 60 -7.63 18.72 17.41
C ASN A 60 -6.34 18.19 16.74
N ARG A 61 -5.24 18.08 17.50
CA ARG A 61 -3.97 17.59 16.98
C ARG A 61 -3.89 16.06 17.03
N PHE A 62 -3.32 15.47 15.99
CA PHE A 62 -3.10 14.02 15.87
C PHE A 62 -4.35 13.15 16.12
N GLY A 63 -5.54 13.67 15.78
CA GLY A 63 -6.81 12.96 15.97
C GLY A 63 -7.11 12.64 17.44
N GLY A 64 -6.83 13.57 18.36
CA GLY A 64 -7.09 13.41 19.80
C GLY A 64 -6.00 12.66 20.56
N ARG A 65 -4.96 12.14 19.89
CA ARG A 65 -3.90 11.36 20.54
C ARG A 65 -3.01 12.20 21.46
N THR A 66 -3.02 13.52 21.33
CA THR A 66 -2.37 14.44 22.30
C THR A 66 -2.90 14.29 23.73
N ALA A 67 -4.05 13.66 23.94
CA ALA A 67 -4.55 13.31 25.27
C ALA A 67 -3.53 12.49 26.10
N TYR A 68 -2.73 11.63 25.45
CA TYR A 68 -1.69 10.84 26.12
C TYR A 68 -0.54 11.71 26.66
N PHE A 69 -0.27 12.85 26.03
CA PHE A 69 0.79 13.78 26.43
C PHE A 69 0.31 14.92 27.31
N ARG A 70 -1.01 15.12 27.40
CA ARG A 70 -1.58 16.28 28.10
C ARG A 70 -1.34 16.20 29.61
N GLU A 71 -0.78 17.25 30.19
CA GLU A 71 -0.86 17.56 31.62
C GLU A 71 -1.87 18.71 31.78
N ILE A 72 -2.96 18.47 32.51
CA ILE A 72 -4.08 19.41 32.62
C ILE A 72 -3.84 20.37 33.79
N GLY A 73 -4.07 21.66 33.56
CA GLY A 73 -4.11 22.69 34.60
C GLY A 73 -2.80 23.47 34.82
N PRO A 74 -2.80 24.42 35.77
CA PRO A 74 -1.58 25.11 36.19
C PRO A 74 -0.70 24.11 36.93
N PHE A 75 0.50 23.92 36.40
CA PHE A 75 1.38 22.84 36.81
C PHE A 75 2.60 23.37 37.55
N ASP A 76 2.83 22.88 38.76
CA ASP A 76 4.01 23.20 39.55
C ASP A 76 5.18 22.30 39.13
N HIS A 77 6.11 22.88 38.36
CA HIS A 77 7.28 22.21 37.81
C HIS A 77 8.21 21.56 38.86
N LYS A 78 8.07 21.93 40.15
CA LYS A 78 8.92 21.39 41.22
C LYS A 78 8.34 20.13 41.87
N ARG A 79 7.01 20.02 41.94
CA ARG A 79 6.33 19.03 42.80
C ARG A 79 5.52 17.99 42.06
N LYS A 80 5.07 18.31 40.85
CA LYS A 80 4.27 17.42 40.02
C LYS A 80 4.98 17.30 38.67
N GLY A 81 4.69 16.24 37.92
CA GLY A 81 5.17 16.11 36.54
C GLY A 81 5.51 14.74 36.05
N ARG A 82 5.21 14.48 34.78
CA ARG A 82 5.78 13.37 34.04
C ARG A 82 6.76 13.92 33.03
N LEU A 83 8.05 13.72 33.29
CA LEU A 83 9.15 14.26 32.48
C LEU A 83 9.03 13.88 30.99
N PHE A 84 8.56 12.67 30.68
CA PHE A 84 8.38 12.20 29.30
C PHE A 84 7.37 13.05 28.50
N LYS A 85 6.44 13.74 29.16
CA LYS A 85 5.47 14.64 28.52
C LYS A 85 6.07 15.99 28.13
N ARG A 86 7.32 16.25 28.52
CA ARG A 86 8.07 17.49 28.26
C ARG A 86 9.32 17.26 27.44
N ASP A 87 9.79 16.02 27.35
CA ASP A 87 10.90 15.66 26.49
C ASP A 87 10.45 15.58 25.03
N LEU A 88 10.98 16.46 24.19
CA LEU A 88 10.64 16.54 22.78
C LEU A 88 10.97 15.25 22.03
N ARG A 89 12.06 14.56 22.39
CA ARG A 89 12.49 13.33 21.70
C ARG A 89 11.49 12.20 21.95
N THR A 90 11.09 12.02 23.21
CA THR A 90 10.09 11.00 23.58
C THR A 90 8.73 11.29 22.95
N LEU A 91 8.32 12.56 22.89
CA LEU A 91 7.07 12.94 22.24
C LEU A 91 7.10 12.69 20.73
N GLN A 92 8.16 13.13 20.04
CA GLN A 92 8.31 12.92 18.61
C GLN A 92 8.28 11.42 18.27
N TYR A 93 8.99 10.59 19.03
CA TYR A 93 8.97 9.13 18.85
C TYR A 93 7.54 8.53 18.90
N ASN A 94 6.71 8.99 19.84
CA ASN A 94 5.33 8.53 19.93
C ASN A 94 4.47 9.06 18.76
N VAL A 95 4.68 10.30 18.32
CA VAL A 95 4.03 10.86 17.12
C VAL A 95 4.43 10.08 15.87
N ASP A 96 5.70 9.75 15.69
CA ASP A 96 6.19 8.93 14.58
C ASP A 96 5.54 7.55 14.58
N THR A 97 5.42 6.94 15.76
CA THR A 97 4.71 5.66 15.94
C THR A 97 3.25 5.78 15.49
N TRP A 98 2.58 6.87 15.82
CA TRP A 98 1.20 7.13 15.39
C TRP A 98 1.06 7.38 13.88
N CYS A 99 2.01 8.07 13.28
CA CYS A 99 2.11 8.27 11.84
C CYS A 99 2.34 6.93 11.11
N ALA A 100 3.22 6.08 11.64
CA ALA A 100 3.47 4.74 11.15
C ALA A 100 2.20 3.87 11.20
N GLN A 101 1.50 3.85 12.34
CA GLN A 101 0.21 3.15 12.48
C GLN A 101 -0.84 3.64 11.47
N SER A 102 -0.93 4.96 11.27
CA SER A 102 -1.88 5.56 10.33
C SER A 102 -1.58 5.18 8.89
N THR A 103 -0.30 5.18 8.52
CA THR A 103 0.17 4.75 7.19
C THR A 103 -0.08 3.27 6.98
N LEU A 104 0.25 2.45 7.97
CA LEU A 104 0.02 1.01 7.97
C LEU A 104 -1.46 0.70 7.77
N ARG A 105 -2.35 1.30 8.57
CA ARG A 105 -3.80 1.14 8.45
C ARG A 105 -4.31 1.48 7.05
N LYS A 106 -3.86 2.61 6.47
CA LYS A 106 -4.24 3.02 5.12
C LYS A 106 -3.73 2.03 4.06
N LYS A 107 -2.50 1.54 4.19
CA LYS A 107 -1.91 0.53 3.29
C LYS A 107 -2.66 -0.80 3.36
N TRP A 108 -3.03 -1.27 4.55
CA TRP A 108 -3.80 -2.50 4.72
C TRP A 108 -5.24 -2.37 4.23
N LYS A 109 -5.92 -1.26 4.55
CA LYS A 109 -7.28 -0.99 4.03
C LYS A 109 -7.31 -0.87 2.50
N GLY A 110 -6.21 -0.44 1.90
CA GLY A 110 -6.05 -0.36 0.45
C GLY A 110 -5.80 -1.71 -0.25
N ARG A 111 -5.70 -2.82 0.48
CA ARG A 111 -5.59 -4.16 -0.11
C ARG A 111 -6.99 -4.70 -0.40
N ASP A 112 -7.26 -4.95 -1.67
CA ASP A 112 -8.44 -5.65 -2.18
C ASP A 112 -8.11 -7.08 -2.63
N TRP A 113 -6.96 -7.60 -2.16
CA TRP A 113 -6.41 -8.89 -2.56
C TRP A 113 -5.82 -9.68 -1.40
N GLU A 114 -5.75 -11.00 -1.58
CA GLU A 114 -5.12 -11.94 -0.66
C GLU A 114 -3.90 -12.59 -1.32
N VAL A 115 -2.95 -13.07 -0.52
CA VAL A 115 -1.82 -13.86 -1.05
C VAL A 115 -2.21 -15.33 -1.06
N VAL A 116 -2.06 -15.99 -2.21
CA VAL A 116 -2.29 -17.43 -2.34
C VAL A 116 -1.02 -18.11 -2.82
N GLU A 117 -0.66 -19.19 -2.16
CA GLU A 117 0.44 -20.06 -2.56
C GLU A 117 -0.05 -21.05 -3.61
N LEU A 118 0.50 -20.98 -4.81
CA LEU A 118 0.18 -21.90 -5.90
C LEU A 118 1.40 -22.75 -6.25
N PRO A 119 1.20 -24.04 -6.60
CA PRO A 119 2.25 -24.84 -7.21
C PRO A 119 2.76 -24.16 -8.48
N PHE A 120 4.09 -24.19 -8.69
CA PHE A 120 4.75 -23.47 -9.78
C PHE A 120 4.15 -23.79 -11.16
N ASN A 121 3.78 -25.06 -11.39
CA ASN A 121 3.22 -25.52 -12.66
C ASN A 121 1.83 -24.94 -12.98
N LEU A 122 1.06 -24.55 -11.96
CA LEU A 122 -0.28 -24.01 -12.09
C LEU A 122 -0.30 -22.47 -12.07
N ALA A 123 0.85 -21.85 -11.81
CA ALA A 123 0.96 -20.41 -11.81
C ALA A 123 0.91 -19.83 -13.25
N PRO A 124 0.40 -18.61 -13.43
CA PRO A 124 0.44 -17.89 -14.70
C PRO A 124 1.85 -17.84 -15.29
N THR A 125 1.95 -17.84 -16.62
CA THR A 125 3.23 -17.87 -17.37
C THR A 125 4.18 -16.73 -16.99
N GLU A 126 3.64 -15.57 -16.62
CA GLU A 126 4.37 -14.41 -16.11
C GLU A 126 5.18 -14.68 -14.83
N LEU A 127 4.71 -15.64 -14.02
CA LEU A 127 5.32 -16.03 -12.75
C LEU A 127 6.20 -17.26 -12.89
N GLN A 128 6.24 -17.92 -14.06
CA GLN A 128 7.09 -19.09 -14.33
C GLN A 128 8.56 -18.69 -14.53
N ARG A 129 9.09 -17.91 -13.59
CA ARG A 129 10.45 -17.38 -13.55
C ARG A 129 10.87 -17.13 -12.11
N VAL A 130 12.16 -16.89 -11.90
CA VAL A 130 12.69 -16.52 -10.58
C VAL A 130 12.34 -15.06 -10.29
N ILE A 131 11.69 -14.82 -9.15
CA ILE A 131 11.34 -13.48 -8.68
C ILE A 131 12.15 -13.21 -7.41
N PRO A 132 13.19 -12.36 -7.47
CA PRO A 132 14.00 -11.99 -6.30
C PRO A 132 13.14 -11.43 -5.18
N GLU A 133 13.58 -11.59 -3.93
CA GLU A 133 12.92 -11.04 -2.75
C GLU A 133 12.77 -9.51 -2.80
N GLN A 134 11.90 -8.97 -1.92
CA GLN A 134 11.62 -7.54 -1.92
C GLN A 134 12.89 -6.77 -1.55
N TYR A 135 13.26 -5.79 -2.38
CA TYR A 135 14.47 -4.97 -2.20
C TYR A 135 15.80 -5.72 -2.37
N THR A 136 15.80 -6.90 -2.99
CA THR A 136 17.04 -7.62 -3.36
C THR A 136 17.63 -7.09 -4.66
N ASP A 137 16.81 -7.00 -5.70
CA ASP A 137 17.21 -6.55 -7.04
C ASP A 137 16.44 -5.30 -7.48
N VAL A 138 16.75 -4.81 -8.69
CA VAL A 138 15.97 -3.76 -9.34
C VAL A 138 14.49 -4.16 -9.49
N PRO A 139 13.54 -3.21 -9.43
CA PRO A 139 12.13 -3.49 -9.64
C PRO A 139 11.89 -4.22 -10.96
N GLN A 140 11.41 -5.46 -10.87
CA GLN A 140 11.22 -6.34 -12.03
C GLN A 140 9.90 -6.03 -12.75
N MET A 141 9.98 -5.92 -14.08
CA MET A 141 8.81 -5.75 -14.95
C MET A 141 8.14 -7.09 -15.22
N THR A 142 6.81 -7.12 -15.33
CA THR A 142 6.03 -8.36 -15.50
C THR A 142 6.37 -9.10 -16.81
N GLN A 143 6.06 -8.53 -17.97
CA GLN A 143 6.35 -9.14 -19.27
C GLN A 143 6.66 -8.06 -20.34
N PRO A 144 7.91 -7.56 -20.39
CA PRO A 144 8.31 -6.55 -21.37
C PRO A 144 8.10 -6.98 -22.83
N ALA A 145 8.26 -8.27 -23.12
CA ALA A 145 8.10 -8.83 -24.47
C ALA A 145 6.67 -8.67 -25.05
N VAL A 146 5.66 -8.56 -24.18
CA VAL A 146 4.25 -8.36 -24.55
C VAL A 146 3.83 -6.89 -24.36
N GLY A 147 4.77 -6.02 -23.99
CA GLY A 147 4.51 -4.61 -23.70
C GLY A 147 3.97 -4.34 -22.28
N ASP A 148 3.97 -5.33 -21.36
CA ASP A 148 3.61 -5.12 -19.95
C ASP A 148 4.85 -4.77 -19.11
N TYR A 149 5.04 -3.47 -18.92
CA TYR A 149 6.12 -2.89 -18.11
C TYR A 149 5.72 -2.63 -16.64
N SER A 150 4.60 -3.19 -16.18
CA SER A 150 4.17 -3.06 -14.78
C SER A 150 5.10 -3.80 -13.82
N ASN A 151 5.15 -3.37 -12.55
CA ASN A 151 5.93 -4.07 -11.53
C ASN A 151 5.25 -5.39 -11.13
N ILE A 152 5.98 -6.50 -11.26
CA ILE A 152 5.47 -7.84 -10.93
C ILE A 152 5.01 -7.96 -9.46
N ARG A 153 5.68 -7.23 -8.55
CA ARG A 153 5.32 -7.20 -7.12
C ARG A 153 4.02 -6.44 -6.85
N SER A 154 3.49 -5.67 -7.79
CA SER A 154 2.19 -5.00 -7.64
C SER A 154 1.09 -5.64 -8.48
N LYS A 155 1.43 -6.65 -9.29
CA LYS A 155 0.44 -7.33 -10.12
C LYS A 155 -0.49 -8.15 -9.25
N VAL A 156 -1.77 -8.07 -9.59
CA VAL A 156 -2.89 -8.70 -8.89
C VAL A 156 -3.72 -9.40 -9.97
N TYR A 157 -4.11 -10.63 -9.68
CA TYR A 157 -4.87 -11.51 -10.56
C TYR A 157 -6.31 -11.58 -10.09
N ASP A 158 -7.25 -11.66 -11.04
CA ASP A 158 -8.66 -11.81 -10.71
C ASP A 158 -8.95 -13.24 -10.24
N ARG A 159 -9.73 -13.38 -9.16
CA ARG A 159 -10.11 -14.69 -8.62
C ARG A 159 -10.83 -15.54 -9.64
N GLU A 160 -11.63 -14.90 -10.48
CA GLU A 160 -12.49 -15.51 -11.47
C GLU A 160 -11.68 -16.22 -12.56
N GLU A 161 -10.47 -15.72 -12.87
CA GLU A 161 -9.54 -16.32 -13.84
C GLU A 161 -8.75 -17.50 -13.25
N LEU A 162 -8.51 -17.47 -11.94
CA LEU A 162 -7.77 -18.51 -11.22
C LEU A 162 -8.67 -19.62 -10.66
N GLN A 163 -9.97 -19.63 -10.95
CA GLN A 163 -10.92 -20.58 -10.34
C GLN A 163 -10.56 -22.04 -10.58
N ASP A 164 -10.10 -22.37 -11.79
CA ASP A 164 -9.73 -23.74 -12.18
C ASP A 164 -8.60 -24.27 -11.29
N VAL A 165 -7.62 -23.40 -11.03
CA VAL A 165 -6.43 -23.71 -10.23
C VAL A 165 -6.75 -23.72 -8.74
N LEU A 166 -7.58 -22.80 -8.27
CA LEU A 166 -7.88 -22.62 -6.84
C LEU A 166 -8.87 -23.64 -6.29
N PHE A 167 -9.88 -24.02 -7.09
CA PHE A 167 -10.99 -24.84 -6.61
C PHE A 167 -11.04 -26.25 -7.21
N GLY A 168 -10.22 -26.55 -8.23
CA GLY A 168 -9.98 -27.91 -8.74
C GLY A 168 -11.24 -28.69 -9.19
N GLY A 169 -12.36 -28.01 -9.44
CA GLY A 169 -13.68 -28.62 -9.56
C GLY A 169 -14.39 -28.37 -10.90
N LYS A 170 -15.33 -29.28 -11.26
CA LYS A 170 -16.19 -29.16 -12.46
C LYS A 170 -17.22 -28.02 -12.38
N ALA A 171 -17.48 -27.50 -11.18
CA ALA A 171 -18.40 -26.39 -10.94
C ALA A 171 -17.62 -25.19 -10.38
N HIS A 172 -17.61 -24.09 -11.13
CA HIS A 172 -16.99 -22.85 -10.70
C HIS A 172 -17.86 -22.14 -9.67
N PRO A 173 -17.34 -21.81 -8.47
CA PRO A 173 -18.12 -21.13 -7.43
C PRO A 173 -18.47 -19.68 -7.80
N TYR A 174 -17.73 -19.06 -8.73
CA TYR A 174 -17.97 -17.70 -9.20
C TYR A 174 -18.28 -17.67 -10.71
N PRO A 175 -19.21 -16.80 -11.14
CA PRO A 175 -19.47 -16.61 -12.56
C PRO A 175 -18.23 -16.06 -13.27
N ARG A 176 -18.06 -16.41 -14.55
CA ARG A 176 -16.97 -15.88 -15.37
C ARG A 176 -17.15 -14.37 -15.58
N ILE A 177 -16.02 -13.66 -15.66
CA ILE A 177 -16.02 -12.22 -15.93
C ILE A 177 -16.60 -11.97 -17.33
N VAL A 178 -17.66 -11.16 -17.39
CA VAL A 178 -18.15 -10.60 -18.65
C VAL A 178 -17.28 -9.39 -18.96
N ARG A 179 -16.33 -9.56 -19.88
CA ARG A 179 -15.56 -8.42 -20.38
C ARG A 179 -16.43 -7.62 -21.33
N VAL A 180 -16.45 -6.30 -21.14
CA VAL A 180 -17.07 -5.40 -22.11
C VAL A 180 -16.35 -5.61 -23.44
N LYS A 181 -17.11 -5.87 -24.51
CA LYS A 181 -16.59 -6.03 -25.88
C LYS A 181 -16.18 -4.68 -26.49
N ASP A 182 -15.48 -3.85 -25.74
CA ASP A 182 -15.01 -2.56 -26.22
C ASP A 182 -13.49 -2.58 -26.22
N ASP A 183 -12.96 -2.79 -27.43
CA ASP A 183 -11.77 -2.15 -28.01
C ASP A 183 -11.15 -3.01 -29.13
N ASN A 184 -11.39 -4.32 -29.14
CA ASN A 184 -10.95 -5.21 -30.24
C ASN A 184 -12.05 -5.66 -31.20
N ASP A 185 -13.32 -5.70 -30.78
CA ASP A 185 -14.44 -5.81 -31.72
C ASP A 185 -14.76 -4.39 -32.20
N LYS A 186 -14.15 -3.97 -33.32
CA LYS A 186 -14.50 -2.73 -34.05
C LYS A 186 -16.00 -2.63 -34.43
N ALA A 187 -16.81 -3.64 -34.11
CA ALA A 187 -18.20 -3.82 -34.51
C ALA A 187 -19.24 -3.57 -33.40
N SER A 188 -18.86 -3.28 -32.14
CA SER A 188 -19.84 -2.90 -31.11
C SER A 188 -20.33 -1.46 -31.34
N LEU A 189 -21.63 -1.27 -31.61
CA LEU A 189 -22.28 0.04 -31.55
C LEU A 189 -22.57 0.31 -30.07
N ALA A 190 -21.91 1.32 -29.53
CA ALA A 190 -21.98 1.66 -28.12
C ALA A 190 -22.06 3.18 -28.00
N LEU A 191 -22.67 3.65 -26.91
CA LEU A 191 -22.97 5.07 -26.69
C LEU A 191 -21.72 5.97 -26.77
N ASN A 192 -20.55 5.45 -26.40
CA ASN A 192 -19.25 6.13 -26.52
C ASN A 192 -18.83 6.39 -27.99
N LYS A 193 -19.37 5.63 -28.94
CA LYS A 193 -19.19 5.80 -30.38
C LYS A 193 -20.31 6.64 -31.02
N PHE A 194 -21.24 7.17 -30.22
CA PHE A 194 -22.38 8.00 -30.64
C PHE A 194 -23.25 7.37 -31.74
N LEU A 195 -23.27 6.03 -31.82
CA LEU A 195 -24.02 5.21 -32.79
C LEU A 195 -24.74 4.08 -32.07
#